data_AF-A0A1S8N4D9-F1
#
_entry.id   AF-A0A1S8N4D9-F1
#
_cell.length_a   1.000
_cell.length_b   1.000
_cell.length_c   1.000
_cell.angle_alpha   90.00
_cell.angle_beta   90.00
_cell.angle_gamma   90.00
#
_symmetry.space_group_name_H-M   'P 1'
#
loop_
_entity.id
_entity.type
_entity.pdbx_description
1 polymer ?
#
loop_
_entity_poly.entity_id
_entity_poly.type
_entity_poly.pdbx_seq_one_letter_code
_entity_poly.pdbx_strand_id
1 'polypeptide(L)' 'MPTRNRNSIGKKTIIVPTERIKKNKETILIEVAKDQVIGEFVNGFEVIKPVKRYGKYYVLVKNK' A
#
# COMPACT_ATOMS: atom_id res chain seq x y z
N MET A 1 -38.36 23.61 41.58
CA MET A 1 -37.64 22.33 41.81
C MET A 1 -37.28 21.75 40.45
N PRO A 2 -36.00 21.50 40.10
CA PRO A 2 -35.63 21.27 38.70
C PRO A 2 -35.87 19.82 38.27
N THR A 3 -36.53 19.66 37.12
CA THR A 3 -36.72 18.41 36.39
C THR A 3 -35.40 17.99 35.75
N ARG A 4 -34.75 16.97 36.32
CA ARG A 4 -33.46 16.46 35.82
C ARG A 4 -33.70 15.50 34.65
N ASN A 5 -33.85 16.04 33.45
CA ASN A 5 -33.86 15.29 32.20
C ASN A 5 -32.50 14.61 31.99
N ARG A 6 -32.40 13.33 32.31
CA ARG A 6 -31.22 12.49 32.03
C ARG A 6 -31.44 11.75 30.72
N ASN A 7 -31.29 12.41 29.59
CA ASN A 7 -31.19 11.71 28.31
C ASN A 7 -30.28 12.49 27.34
N SER A 8 -29.08 12.82 27.80
CA SER A 8 -27.94 13.06 26.92
C SER A 8 -26.85 12.03 27.23
N ILE A 9 -27.22 10.75 27.14
CA ILE A 9 -26.24 9.67 27.01
C ILE A 9 -25.58 9.91 25.65
N GLY A 10 -24.40 10.55 25.70
CA GLY A 10 -23.60 10.88 24.55
C GLY A 10 -23.51 9.68 23.63
N LYS A 11 -24.09 9.83 22.43
CA LYS A 11 -23.86 8.91 21.33
C LYS A 11 -22.35 8.87 21.10
N LYS A 12 -21.69 7.85 21.65
CA LYS A 12 -20.32 7.52 21.24
C LYS A 12 -20.42 7.15 19.77
N THR A 13 -19.97 8.05 18.90
CA THR A 13 -19.82 7.76 17.48
C THR A 13 -18.80 6.63 17.39
N ILE A 14 -19.28 5.41 17.21
CA ILE A 14 -18.41 4.25 16.98
C ILE A 14 -17.82 4.48 15.60
N ILE A 15 -16.57 4.95 15.54
CA ILE A 15 -15.82 5.06 14.29
C ILE A 15 -15.48 3.61 13.91
N VAL A 16 -16.39 2.96 13.21
CA VAL A 16 -16.13 1.67 12.58
C VAL A 16 -15.12 1.95 11.45
N PRO A 17 -13.91 1.38 11.49
CA PRO A 17 -12.97 1.56 10.39
C PRO A 17 -13.60 1.03 9.12
N THR A 18 -13.74 1.88 8.11
CA THR A 18 -14.37 1.55 6.82
C THR A 18 -13.61 0.43 6.09
N GLU A 19 -12.32 0.27 6.41
CA GLU A 19 -11.48 -0.80 5.88
C GLU A 19 -10.79 -1.53 7.04
N ARG A 20 -11.03 -2.85 7.16
CA ARG A 20 -10.35 -3.73 8.15
C ARG A 20 -8.93 -4.11 7.74
N ILE A 21 -8.58 -3.92 6.47
CA ILE A 21 -7.38 -4.47 5.84
C ILE A 21 -6.50 -3.30 5.42
N LYS A 22 -5.25 -3.27 5.91
CA LYS A 22 -4.25 -2.30 5.44
C LYS A 22 -4.08 -2.47 3.93
N LYS A 23 -4.25 -1.40 3.15
CA LYS A 23 -3.93 -1.41 1.72
C LYS A 23 -2.47 -1.82 1.53
N ASN A 24 -2.25 -2.92 0.83
CA ASN A 24 -0.91 -3.30 0.41
C ASN A 24 -0.41 -2.27 -0.59
N LYS A 25 0.85 -1.84 -0.43
CA LYS A 25 1.49 -0.97 -1.42
C LYS A 25 1.57 -1.71 -2.75
N GLU A 26 1.13 -1.06 -3.83
CA GLU A 26 1.17 -1.65 -5.16
C GLU A 26 2.63 -1.82 -5.60
N THR A 27 3.01 -3.07 -5.89
CA THR A 27 4.31 -3.42 -6.48
C THR A 27 4.12 -3.75 -7.95
N ILE A 28 4.98 -3.20 -8.80
CA ILE A 28 4.93 -3.38 -10.25
C ILE A 28 6.08 -4.28 -10.68
N LEU A 29 5.85 -5.15 -11.67
CA LEU A 29 6.91 -5.92 -12.33
C LEU A 29 7.23 -5.26 -13.68
N ILE A 30 8.47 -4.81 -13.83
CA ILE A 30 8.98 -4.22 -15.07
C ILE A 30 9.88 -5.23 -15.77
N GLU A 31 9.60 -5.57 -17.02
CA GLU A 31 10.48 -6.42 -17.83
C GLU A 31 11.75 -5.64 -18.20
N VAL A 32 12.92 -6.26 -18.00
CA VAL A 32 14.24 -5.68 -18.27
C VAL A 32 15.08 -6.63 -19.12
N ALA A 33 16.05 -6.09 -19.85
CA ALA A 33 17.02 -6.92 -20.55
C ALA A 33 17.97 -7.60 -19.54
N LYS A 34 18.48 -8.79 -19.88
CA LYS A 34 19.38 -9.58 -19.02
C LYS A 34 20.63 -8.80 -18.59
N ASP A 35 21.19 -8.04 -19.51
CA ASP A 35 22.47 -7.34 -19.34
C ASP A 35 22.28 -5.85 -18.99
N GLN A 36 21.04 -5.45 -18.70
CA GLN A 36 20.75 -4.09 -18.28
C GLN A 36 21.29 -3.87 -16.87
N VAL A 37 22.11 -2.83 -16.69
CA VAL A 37 22.61 -2.45 -15.38
C VAL A 37 21.43 -1.91 -14.56
N ILE A 38 20.97 -2.69 -13.59
CA ILE A 38 19.87 -2.31 -12.68
C ILE A 38 20.49 -1.48 -11.54
N GLY A 39 20.25 -0.17 -11.57
CA GLY A 39 20.57 0.72 -10.45
C GLY A 39 19.50 0.68 -9.35
N GLU A 40 19.57 1.62 -8.41
CA GLU A 40 18.57 1.77 -7.33
C GLU A 40 17.18 2.18 -7.84
N PHE A 41 17.12 2.74 -9.06
CA PHE A 41 15.89 3.19 -9.69
C PHE A 41 15.80 2.70 -11.14
N VAL A 42 14.61 2.28 -11.56
CA VAL A 42 14.28 1.93 -12.95
C VAL A 42 13.01 2.68 -13.34
N ASN A 43 13.09 3.51 -14.39
CA ASN A 43 11.97 4.34 -14.88
C ASN A 43 11.31 5.20 -13.79
N GLY A 44 12.09 5.70 -12.82
CA GLY A 44 11.57 6.51 -11.70
C GLY A 44 10.95 5.71 -10.56
N PHE A 45 10.90 4.38 -10.65
CA PHE A 45 10.47 3.51 -9.57
C PHE A 45 11.66 2.96 -8.79
N GLU A 46 11.51 2.84 -7.47
CA GLU A 46 12.55 2.29 -6.61
C GLU A 46 12.58 0.76 -6.74
N VAL A 47 13.76 0.23 -7.04
CA VAL A 47 13.98 -1.19 -7.23
C VAL A 47 13.98 -1.89 -5.87
N ILE A 48 13.13 -2.91 -5.74
CA ILE A 48 13.08 -3.75 -4.55
C ILE A 48 13.97 -4.98 -4.76
N LYS A 49 13.74 -5.70 -5.85
CA LYS A 49 14.51 -6.90 -6.18
C LYS A 49 14.36 -7.31 -7.66
N PRO A 50 15.39 -7.91 -8.27
CA PRO A 50 15.26 -8.59 -9.55
C PRO A 50 14.46 -9.91 -9.38
N VAL A 51 13.72 -10.29 -10.42
CA VAL A 51 12.90 -11.50 -10.48
C VAL A 51 13.06 -12.14 -11.85
N LYS A 52 13.37 -13.44 -11.92
CA LYS A 52 13.39 -14.18 -13.18
C LYS A 52 12.13 -15.04 -13.30
N ARG A 53 11.37 -14.88 -14.39
CA ARG A 53 10.17 -15.69 -14.68
C ARG A 53 10.12 -16.04 -16.15
N TYR A 54 9.81 -17.30 -16.46
CA TYR A 54 9.63 -17.78 -17.84
C TYR A 54 10.79 -17.43 -18.79
N GLY A 55 12.03 -17.47 -18.30
CA GLY A 55 13.23 -17.11 -19.09
C GLY A 55 13.47 -15.60 -19.27
N LYS A 56 12.54 -14.75 -18.85
CA LYS A 56 12.64 -13.29 -18.89
C LYS A 56 13.12 -12.72 -17.55
N TYR A 57 13.73 -11.54 -17.61
CA TYR A 57 14.20 -10.81 -16.44
C TYR A 57 13.20 -9.69 -16.13
N TYR A 58 12.82 -9.60 -14.87
CA TYR A 58 11.92 -8.59 -14.35
C TYR A 58 12.57 -7.91 -13.16
N VAL A 59 12.08 -6.72 -12.84
CA VAL A 59 12.41 -6.02 -11.60
C VAL A 59 11.11 -5.71 -10.88
N LEU A 60 11.03 -6.14 -9.62
CA LEU A 60 9.96 -5.74 -8.73
C LEU A 60 10.31 -4.34 -8.23
N VAL A 61 9.42 -3.40 -8.52
CA VAL A 61 9.58 -2.00 -8.13
C VAL A 61 8.40 -1.55 -7.27
N LYS A 62 8.62 -0.56 -6.40
CA LYS A 62 7.56 0.13 -5.66
C LYS A 62 7.34 1.51 -6.27
N ASN A 63 6.07 1.91 -6.33
CA ASN A 63 5.73 3.31 -6.50
C ASN A 63 5.92 4.04 -5.16
N LYS A 64 6.51 5.23 -5.19
CA LYS A 64 6.87 5.98 -3.97
C LYS A 64 5.64 6.58 -3.30
#